data_AF-A0A6P1IL46-F1
#
_entry.id   AF-A0A6P1IL46-F1
#
_cell.length_a   1.000
_cell.length_b   1.000
_cell.length_c   1.000
_cell.angle_alpha   90.00
_cell.angle_beta   90.00
_cell.angle_gamma   90.00
#
_symmetry.space_group_name_H-M   'P 1'
#
loop_
_entity.id
_entity.type
_entity.pdbx_description
1 polymer ?
#
loop_
_entity_poly.entity_id
_entity_poly.type
_entity_poly.pdbx_seq_one_letter_code
_entity_poly.pdbx_strand_id
1 'polypeptide(L)'
;MTNAPMSAVLERQLLLQLGDRLRQLRKSQGIGTIDMAARVGIARNTLRAIENGDPAPSMGSYLRVMSALGVVGELALLAGDSMIPAPQGTAGARSRREKPSIQVTVTADTSRHEIQDLQSLALHQAAVDLVKVDPAQLARAQATLARWLGSGPSRSTSLWTEWEEVLSKRQWRKILGRSRRAQELRQSSPLVTLLPEDTRKSVLAQIGALKKGVVIRDAVEEDVR
;
A
#
# COMPACT_ATOMS: atom_id res chain seq x y z
N MET A 1 24.22 -0.94 12.38
CA MET A 1 23.11 0.04 12.48
C MET A 1 21.86 -0.65 11.98
N THR A 2 20.81 -0.68 12.80
CA THR A 2 19.65 -1.58 12.67
C THR A 2 18.90 -1.41 11.34
N ASN A 3 18.80 -2.52 10.60
CA ASN A 3 17.88 -2.70 9.49
C ASN A 3 16.47 -2.38 10.03
N ALA A 4 15.93 -1.21 9.72
CA ALA A 4 14.58 -0.89 10.14
C ALA A 4 13.65 -1.85 9.36
N PRO A 5 12.91 -2.74 10.03
CA PRO A 5 11.94 -3.58 9.32
C PRO A 5 11.06 -2.65 8.49
N MET A 6 10.85 -2.99 7.21
CA MET A 6 10.00 -2.19 6.33
C MET A 6 8.68 -1.93 7.06
N SER A 7 8.38 -0.66 7.28
CA SER A 7 7.20 -0.28 8.03
C SER A 7 5.97 -0.42 7.13
N ALA A 8 4.82 -0.81 7.67
CA ALA A 8 3.60 -0.94 6.88
C ALA A 8 3.25 0.36 6.11
N VAL A 9 3.60 1.53 6.66
CA VAL A 9 3.46 2.82 5.98
C VAL A 9 4.40 2.94 4.78
N LEU A 10 5.66 2.51 4.93
CA LEU A 10 6.65 2.52 3.85
C LEU A 10 6.25 1.56 2.72
N GLU A 11 5.84 0.34 3.05
CA GLU A 11 5.35 -0.65 2.07
C GLU A 11 4.16 -0.10 1.29
N ARG A 12 3.20 0.52 1.98
CA ARG A 12 2.06 1.17 1.34
C ARG A 12 2.52 2.27 0.41
N GLN A 13 3.44 3.13 0.84
CA GLN A 13 3.95 4.24 0.02
C GLN A 13 4.65 3.75 -1.24
N LEU A 14 5.48 2.70 -1.13
CA LEU A 14 6.17 2.10 -2.28
C LEU A 14 5.17 1.58 -3.32
N LEU A 15 4.12 0.89 -2.86
CA LEU A 15 3.07 0.40 -3.76
C LEU A 15 2.28 1.54 -4.42
N LEU A 16 2.00 2.63 -3.68
CA LEU A 16 1.35 3.81 -4.24
C LEU A 16 2.19 4.44 -5.36
N GLN A 17 3.49 4.62 -5.11
CA GLN A 17 4.42 5.18 -6.10
C GLN A 17 4.60 4.27 -7.31
N LEU A 18 4.60 2.95 -7.12
CA LEU A 18 4.59 2.00 -8.23
C LEU A 18 3.31 2.15 -9.05
N GLY A 19 2.14 2.14 -8.41
CA GLY A 19 0.85 2.30 -9.09
C GLY A 19 0.77 3.60 -9.90
N ASP A 20 1.26 4.71 -9.35
CA ASP A 20 1.30 6.00 -10.03
C ASP A 20 2.19 5.98 -11.27
N ARG A 21 3.41 5.41 -11.16
CA ARG A 21 4.32 5.26 -12.31
C ARG A 21 3.70 4.42 -13.42
N LEU A 22 3.07 3.29 -13.09
CA LEU A 22 2.39 2.44 -14.07
C LEU A 22 1.22 3.18 -14.74
N ARG A 23 0.44 3.93 -13.97
CA ARG A 23 -0.67 4.75 -14.48
C ARG A 23 -0.20 5.85 -15.41
N GLN A 24 0.87 6.55 -15.04
CA GLN A 24 1.48 7.59 -15.86
C GLN A 24 2.02 7.02 -17.17
N LEU A 25 2.74 5.89 -17.10
CA LEU A 25 3.27 5.20 -18.27
C LEU A 25 2.17 4.71 -19.22
N ARG A 26 1.07 4.18 -18.69
CA ARG A 26 -0.10 3.84 -19.52
C ARG A 26 -0.65 5.07 -20.24
N LYS A 27 -0.80 6.18 -19.51
CA LYS A 27 -1.35 7.43 -20.07
C LYS A 27 -0.42 8.05 -21.12
N SER A 28 0.89 8.00 -20.93
CA SER A 28 1.85 8.52 -21.92
C SER A 28 1.84 7.70 -23.21
N GLN A 29 1.47 6.42 -23.14
CA GLN A 29 1.21 5.56 -24.31
C GLN A 29 -0.19 5.76 -24.93
N GLY A 30 -1.01 6.68 -24.41
CA GLY A 30 -2.36 6.94 -24.92
C GLY A 30 -3.38 5.84 -24.67
N ILE A 31 -3.08 4.85 -23.82
CA ILE A 31 -3.93 3.67 -23.63
C ILE A 31 -5.00 3.95 -22.56
N GLY A 32 -6.28 3.73 -22.88
CA GLY A 32 -7.39 3.85 -21.93
C GLY A 32 -7.34 2.80 -20.81
N THR A 33 -8.01 3.05 -19.68
CA THR A 33 -8.12 2.05 -18.61
C THR A 33 -8.88 0.79 -19.07
N ILE A 34 -9.90 0.96 -19.92
CA ILE A 34 -10.69 -0.16 -20.45
C ILE A 34 -9.82 -0.98 -21.42
N ASP A 35 -9.16 -0.29 -22.35
CA ASP A 35 -8.33 -0.93 -23.38
C ASP A 35 -7.15 -1.69 -22.76
N MET A 36 -6.48 -1.09 -21.78
CA MET A 36 -5.39 -1.77 -21.09
C MET A 36 -5.89 -3.00 -20.34
N ALA A 37 -7.01 -2.89 -19.62
CA ALA A 37 -7.57 -4.01 -18.86
C ALA A 37 -7.94 -5.18 -19.79
N ALA A 38 -8.55 -4.88 -20.94
CA ALA A 38 -8.82 -5.87 -21.98
C ALA A 38 -7.54 -6.47 -22.56
N ARG A 39 -6.55 -5.64 -22.92
CA ARG A 39 -5.26 -6.05 -23.50
C ARG A 39 -4.50 -7.03 -22.61
N VAL A 40 -4.56 -6.86 -21.29
CA VAL A 40 -3.84 -7.73 -20.33
C VAL A 40 -4.71 -8.83 -19.73
N GLY A 41 -5.98 -8.94 -20.16
CA GLY A 41 -6.91 -9.96 -19.71
C GLY A 41 -7.28 -9.88 -18.24
N ILE A 42 -7.49 -8.67 -17.70
CA ILE A 42 -7.94 -8.46 -16.31
C ILE A 42 -9.20 -7.58 -16.26
N ALA A 43 -9.96 -7.71 -15.18
CA ALA A 43 -11.08 -6.81 -14.94
C ALA A 43 -10.61 -5.36 -14.78
N ARG A 44 -11.40 -4.40 -15.27
CA ARG A 44 -11.14 -2.95 -15.11
C ARG A 44 -10.85 -2.56 -13.65
N ASN A 45 -11.56 -3.14 -12.69
CA ASN A 45 -11.36 -2.89 -11.26
C ASN A 45 -10.02 -3.41 -10.75
N THR A 46 -9.47 -4.47 -11.36
CA THR A 46 -8.14 -5.00 -11.03
C THR A 46 -7.05 -4.04 -11.51
N LEU A 47 -7.13 -3.57 -12.76
CA LEU A 47 -6.19 -2.55 -13.25
C LEU A 47 -6.23 -1.29 -12.39
N ARG A 48 -7.43 -0.80 -12.07
CA ARG A 48 -7.60 0.38 -11.21
C ARG A 48 -6.99 0.18 -9.82
N ALA A 49 -7.05 -1.04 -9.27
CA ALA A 49 -6.46 -1.34 -7.98
C ALA A 49 -4.93 -1.34 -8.04
N ILE A 50 -4.35 -1.95 -9.08
CA ILE A 50 -2.91 -1.91 -9.36
C ILE A 50 -2.42 -0.47 -9.45
N GLU A 51 -3.08 0.36 -10.25
CA GLU A 51 -2.74 1.78 -10.42
C GLU A 51 -2.94 2.62 -9.15
N ASN A 52 -3.73 2.14 -8.20
CA ASN A 52 -3.90 2.75 -6.87
C ASN A 52 -2.98 2.12 -5.81
N GLY A 53 -2.01 1.29 -6.22
CA GLY A 53 -1.07 0.61 -5.35
C GLY A 53 -1.71 -0.38 -4.37
N ASP A 54 -2.91 -0.89 -4.64
CA ASP A 54 -3.57 -1.87 -3.76
C ASP A 54 -2.71 -3.13 -3.60
N PRO A 55 -2.41 -3.64 -2.39
CA PRO A 55 -1.58 -4.83 -2.21
C PRO A 55 -2.27 -6.16 -2.58
N ALA A 56 -3.60 -6.17 -2.75
CA ALA A 56 -4.35 -7.41 -2.95
C ALA A 56 -4.35 -8.02 -4.37
N PRO A 57 -4.20 -7.28 -5.49
CA PRO A 57 -3.92 -7.88 -6.80
C PRO A 57 -2.65 -8.73 -6.74
N SER A 58 -2.71 -9.92 -7.33
CA SER A 58 -1.58 -10.84 -7.34
C SER A 58 -0.35 -10.22 -8.03
N MET A 59 0.85 -10.69 -7.65
CA MET A 59 2.10 -10.32 -8.34
C MET A 59 2.03 -10.62 -9.84
N GLY A 60 1.37 -11.72 -10.24
CA GLY A 60 1.12 -12.05 -11.64
C GLY A 60 0.28 -10.99 -12.38
N SER A 61 -0.66 -10.34 -11.69
CA SER A 61 -1.45 -9.24 -12.27
C SER A 61 -0.60 -7.99 -12.49
N TYR A 62 0.28 -7.64 -11.53
CA TYR A 62 1.26 -6.56 -11.69
C TYR A 62 2.19 -6.83 -12.88
N LEU A 63 2.72 -8.05 -12.95
CA LEU A 63 3.58 -8.53 -14.04
C LEU A 63 2.94 -8.37 -15.42
N ARG A 64 1.66 -8.77 -15.58
CA ARG A 64 0.95 -8.62 -16.85
C ARG A 64 0.83 -7.15 -17.28
N VAL A 65 0.51 -6.26 -16.34
CA VAL A 65 0.45 -4.81 -16.60
C VAL A 65 1.82 -4.27 -16.98
N MET A 66 2.85 -4.60 -16.21
CA MET A 66 4.24 -4.18 -16.48
C MET A 66 4.74 -4.71 -17.83
N SER A 67 4.37 -5.93 -18.20
CA SER A 67 4.72 -6.54 -19.49
C SER A 67 4.07 -5.80 -20.66
N ALA A 68 2.80 -5.46 -20.56
CA ALA A 68 2.10 -4.70 -21.60
C ALA A 68 2.60 -3.25 -21.73
N LEU A 69 3.13 -2.70 -20.64
CA LEU A 69 3.75 -1.37 -20.60
C LEU A 69 5.24 -1.36 -21.00
N GLY A 70 5.87 -2.54 -21.16
CA GLY A 70 7.28 -2.64 -21.57
C GLY A 70 8.31 -2.49 -20.45
N VAL A 71 7.89 -2.52 -19.18
CA VAL A 71 8.76 -2.32 -18.00
C VAL A 71 8.94 -3.57 -17.14
N VAL A 72 8.47 -4.73 -17.62
CA VAL A 72 8.65 -6.01 -16.91
C VAL A 72 10.12 -6.37 -16.66
N GLY A 73 11.02 -5.90 -17.52
CA GLY A 73 12.47 -6.10 -17.37
C GLY A 73 13.03 -5.47 -16.08
N GLU A 74 12.39 -4.44 -15.53
CA GLU A 74 12.80 -3.86 -14.24
C GLU A 74 12.68 -4.86 -13.09
N LEU A 75 11.80 -5.86 -13.19
CA LEU A 75 11.70 -6.91 -12.16
C LEU A 75 12.90 -7.84 -12.15
N ALA A 76 13.57 -8.04 -13.29
CA ALA A 76 14.82 -8.78 -13.33
C ALA A 76 15.96 -8.02 -12.62
N LEU A 77 15.81 -6.71 -12.44
CA LEU A 77 16.76 -5.84 -11.73
C LEU A 77 16.40 -5.69 -10.24
N LEU A 78 15.19 -6.06 -9.81
CA LEU A 78 14.62 -5.79 -8.48
C LEU A 78 15.32 -6.51 -7.30
N ALA A 79 16.34 -7.32 -7.60
CA ALA A 79 17.21 -7.98 -6.64
C ALA A 79 18.63 -8.17 -7.21
N GLY A 80 19.02 -7.42 -8.24
CA GLY A 80 20.31 -7.57 -8.90
C GLY A 80 21.49 -7.38 -7.95
N ASP A 81 21.36 -6.43 -7.02
CA ASP A 81 22.40 -6.05 -6.05
C ASP A 81 22.23 -6.71 -4.67
N SER A 82 21.05 -7.29 -4.39
CA SER A 82 20.73 -7.98 -3.13
C SER A 82 21.13 -9.46 -3.13
N MET A 83 21.78 -9.94 -4.19
CA MET A 83 22.40 -11.26 -4.22
C MET A 83 23.57 -11.31 -3.22
N ILE A 84 23.29 -11.76 -2.01
CA ILE A 84 24.28 -12.09 -0.98
C ILE A 84 25.18 -13.21 -1.53
N PRO A 85 26.52 -13.15 -1.36
CA PRO A 85 27.38 -14.27 -1.68
C PRO A 85 26.88 -15.50 -0.91
N ALA A 86 26.58 -16.57 -1.64
CA ALA A 86 26.14 -17.78 -1.00
C ALA A 86 27.27 -18.27 -0.05
N PRO A 87 26.96 -18.70 1.20
CA PRO A 87 27.96 -19.07 2.20
C PRO A 87 29.02 -20.03 1.66
N GLN A 88 30.23 -20.01 2.24
CA GLN A 88 31.31 -20.91 1.81
C GLN A 88 30.84 -22.38 1.82
N GLY A 89 31.10 -23.10 0.73
CA GLY A 89 30.63 -24.48 0.52
C GLY A 89 29.33 -24.63 -0.28
N THR A 90 28.64 -23.53 -0.62
CA THR A 90 27.44 -23.56 -1.47
C THR A 90 27.78 -23.36 -2.96
N ALA A 91 26.87 -23.79 -3.85
CA ALA A 91 27.06 -23.67 -5.30
C ALA A 91 27.25 -22.22 -5.79
N GLY A 92 26.72 -21.22 -5.08
CA GLY A 92 26.80 -19.80 -5.45
C GLY A 92 28.16 -19.13 -5.15
N ALA A 93 29.03 -19.76 -4.36
CA ALA A 93 30.33 -19.20 -3.96
C ALA A 93 31.39 -19.16 -5.08
N ARG A 94 31.08 -19.67 -6.29
CA ARG A 94 32.02 -19.76 -7.42
C ARG A 94 31.92 -18.60 -8.42
N SER A 95 30.99 -17.66 -8.24
CA SER A 95 30.74 -16.54 -9.16
C SER A 95 31.61 -15.31 -8.82
N ARG A 96 32.39 -14.80 -9.79
CA ARG A 96 33.31 -13.65 -9.66
C ARG A 96 32.76 -12.38 -10.34
N ARG A 97 31.70 -11.76 -9.80
CA ARG A 97 31.23 -10.44 -10.28
C ARG A 97 31.42 -9.39 -9.19
N GLU A 98 32.06 -8.27 -9.54
CA GLU A 98 32.17 -7.10 -8.65
C GLU A 98 30.83 -6.34 -8.55
N LYS A 99 30.62 -5.69 -7.41
CA LYS A 99 29.30 -5.30 -6.87
C LYS A 99 29.00 -3.80 -7.05
N PRO A 100 27.81 -3.41 -7.56
CA PRO A 100 27.28 -2.05 -7.40
C PRO A 100 26.64 -1.87 -6.01
N SER A 101 26.78 -0.69 -5.39
CA SER A 101 26.02 -0.31 -4.19
C SER A 101 24.96 0.75 -4.56
N ILE A 102 23.69 0.46 -4.30
CA ILE A 102 22.57 1.38 -4.55
C ILE A 102 21.97 1.82 -3.21
N GLN A 103 21.82 3.13 -3.03
CA GLN A 103 21.08 3.73 -1.91
C GLN A 103 19.84 4.43 -2.45
N VAL A 104 18.65 4.05 -1.97
CA VAL A 104 17.38 4.66 -2.38
C VAL A 104 16.75 5.40 -1.21
N THR A 105 16.53 6.71 -1.38
CA THR A 105 15.79 7.53 -0.41
C THR A 105 14.34 7.61 -0.86
N VAL A 106 13.41 7.15 -0.03
CA VAL A 106 11.96 7.24 -0.29
C VAL A 106 11.38 8.39 0.52
N THR A 107 10.71 9.30 -0.18
CA THR A 107 9.97 10.42 0.41
C THR A 107 8.51 10.35 -0.04
N ALA A 108 7.61 10.88 0.79
CA ALA A 108 6.27 11.26 0.34
C ALA A 108 6.33 12.69 -0.25
N ASP A 109 5.46 13.00 -1.22
CA ASP A 109 5.24 14.38 -1.64
C ASP A 109 4.94 15.23 -0.39
N THR A 110 5.59 16.38 -0.28
CA THR A 110 5.52 17.23 0.90
C THR A 110 4.25 18.08 0.95
N SER A 111 3.41 18.02 -0.09
CA SER A 111 2.13 18.71 -0.10
C SER A 111 1.27 18.23 1.08
N ARG A 112 0.72 19.20 1.83
CA ARG A 112 -0.02 18.94 3.06
C ARG A 112 -1.20 17.99 2.82
N HIS A 113 -1.85 18.11 1.67
CA HIS A 113 -3.02 17.29 1.32
C HIS A 113 -2.66 15.82 1.05
N GLU A 114 -1.54 15.54 0.38
CA GLU A 114 -1.13 14.15 0.11
C GLU A 114 -0.64 13.44 1.37
N ILE A 115 0.11 14.12 2.24
CA ILE A 115 0.53 13.55 3.52
C ILE A 115 -0.70 13.23 4.39
N GLN A 116 -1.69 14.13 4.41
CA GLN A 116 -2.92 13.90 5.18
C GLN A 116 -3.72 12.72 4.62
N ASP A 117 -3.76 12.55 3.29
CA ASP A 117 -4.40 11.40 2.67
C ASP A 117 -3.66 10.10 2.98
N LEU A 118 -2.32 10.09 2.89
CA LEU A 118 -1.48 8.95 3.25
C LEU A 118 -1.67 8.57 4.72
N GLN A 119 -1.70 9.55 5.61
CA GLN A 119 -1.97 9.32 7.03
C GLN A 119 -3.34 8.68 7.25
N SER A 120 -4.38 9.23 6.62
CA SER A 120 -5.73 8.68 6.68
C SER A 120 -5.74 7.24 6.17
N LEU A 121 -5.13 6.98 5.03
CA LEU A 121 -5.04 5.66 4.41
C LEU A 121 -4.30 4.64 5.30
N ALA A 122 -3.15 5.02 5.87
CA ALA A 122 -2.35 4.17 6.74
C ALA A 122 -3.09 3.79 8.03
N LEU A 123 -3.76 4.74 8.67
CA LEU A 123 -4.58 4.47 9.86
C LEU A 123 -5.74 3.52 9.54
N HIS A 124 -6.36 3.67 8.37
CA HIS A 124 -7.43 2.77 7.94
C HIS A 124 -6.92 1.38 7.58
N GLN A 125 -5.73 1.27 6.99
CA GLN A 125 -5.09 -0.02 6.74
C GLN A 125 -4.89 -0.77 8.06
N ALA A 126 -4.27 -0.12 9.05
CA ALA A 126 -4.09 -0.70 10.38
C ALA A 126 -5.42 -1.10 11.04
N ALA A 127 -6.47 -0.29 10.90
CA ALA A 127 -7.79 -0.61 11.45
C ALA A 127 -8.43 -1.82 10.77
N VAL A 128 -8.30 -1.92 9.45
CA VAL A 128 -8.78 -3.08 8.68
C VAL A 128 -8.02 -4.33 9.09
N ASP A 129 -6.71 -4.25 9.26
CA ASP A 129 -5.90 -5.41 9.63
C ASP A 129 -6.24 -5.88 11.06
N LEU A 130 -6.48 -4.96 11.98
CA LEU A 130 -7.00 -5.28 13.31
C LEU A 130 -8.36 -6.00 13.24
N VAL A 131 -9.30 -5.47 12.46
CA VAL A 131 -10.66 -6.02 12.32
C VAL A 131 -10.69 -7.37 11.59
N LYS A 132 -9.71 -7.63 10.70
CA LYS A 132 -9.55 -8.95 10.06
C LYS A 132 -9.07 -10.01 11.04
N VAL A 133 -8.23 -9.62 12.00
CA VAL A 133 -7.64 -10.53 13.00
C VAL A 133 -8.59 -10.76 14.16
N ASP A 134 -9.27 -9.71 14.63
CA ASP A 134 -10.16 -9.75 15.80
C ASP A 134 -11.63 -9.47 15.40
N PRO A 135 -12.48 -10.52 15.31
CA PRO A 135 -13.90 -10.38 15.02
C PRO A 135 -14.67 -9.53 16.06
N ALA A 136 -14.17 -9.40 17.29
CA ALA A 136 -14.81 -8.56 18.30
C ALA A 136 -14.71 -7.07 17.91
N GLN A 137 -13.61 -6.64 17.30
CA GLN A 137 -13.51 -5.26 16.79
C GLN A 137 -14.45 -5.03 15.61
N LEU A 138 -14.67 -6.05 14.76
CA LEU A 138 -15.69 -5.95 13.69
C LEU A 138 -17.07 -5.70 14.28
N ALA A 139 -17.46 -6.47 15.31
CA ALA A 139 -18.75 -6.32 15.97
C ALA A 139 -18.89 -4.93 16.64
N ARG A 140 -17.82 -4.41 17.25
CA ARG A 140 -17.81 -3.05 17.83
C ARG A 140 -17.96 -1.95 16.78
N ALA A 141 -17.35 -2.12 15.60
CA ALA A 141 -17.52 -1.20 14.47
C ALA A 141 -18.97 -1.17 14.00
N GLN A 142 -19.57 -2.35 13.82
CA GLN A 142 -20.96 -2.50 13.41
C GLN A 142 -21.93 -1.90 14.45
N ALA A 143 -21.72 -2.16 15.74
CA ALA A 143 -22.54 -1.58 16.81
C ALA A 143 -22.43 -0.05 16.86
N THR A 144 -21.24 0.50 16.60
CA THR A 144 -21.05 1.95 16.52
C THR A 144 -21.81 2.55 15.35
N LEU A 145 -21.75 1.91 14.19
CA LEU A 145 -22.47 2.33 12.99
C LEU A 145 -24.00 2.25 13.17
N ALA A 146 -24.49 1.17 13.77
CA ALA A 146 -25.91 1.00 14.08
C ALA A 146 -26.44 2.13 14.99
N ARG A 147 -25.65 2.55 16.00
CA ARG A 147 -26.00 3.71 16.83
C ARG A 147 -26.09 5.00 16.02
N TRP A 148 -25.13 5.25 15.12
CA TRP A 148 -25.16 6.47 14.28
C TRP A 148 -26.37 6.51 13.34
N LEU A 149 -26.71 5.37 12.73
CA LEU A 149 -27.90 5.24 11.90
C LEU A 149 -29.20 5.42 12.70
N GLY A 150 -29.23 4.99 13.97
CA GLY A 150 -30.35 5.17 14.88
C GLY A 150 -30.54 6.60 15.41
N SER A 151 -29.52 7.45 15.35
CA SER A 151 -29.57 8.84 15.86
C SER A 151 -30.36 9.82 14.97
N GLY A 152 -30.90 9.38 13.82
CA GLY A 152 -31.72 10.20 12.91
C GLY A 152 -31.01 10.65 11.63
N PRO A 153 -31.70 11.38 10.74
CA PRO A 153 -31.19 11.74 9.42
C PRO A 153 -30.00 12.70 9.50
N SER A 154 -28.90 12.30 8.86
CA SER A 154 -27.66 13.07 8.77
C SER A 154 -27.25 13.22 7.31
N ARG A 155 -26.47 14.26 7.00
CA ARG A 155 -25.83 14.41 5.68
C ARG A 155 -24.92 13.22 5.34
N SER A 156 -24.44 12.51 6.36
CA SER A 156 -23.55 11.34 6.22
C SER A 156 -24.29 10.00 6.17
N THR A 157 -25.64 9.97 6.23
CA THR A 157 -26.40 8.71 6.24
C THR A 157 -26.07 7.80 5.05
N SER A 158 -25.90 8.37 3.85
CA SER A 158 -25.51 7.58 2.66
C SER A 158 -24.13 6.93 2.78
N LEU A 159 -23.17 7.60 3.45
CA LEU A 159 -21.84 7.05 3.72
C LEU A 159 -21.92 5.96 4.80
N TRP A 160 -22.77 6.14 5.81
CA TRP A 160 -22.96 5.15 6.87
C TRP A 160 -23.62 3.87 6.34
N THR A 161 -24.63 3.97 5.48
CA THR A 161 -25.22 2.80 4.81
C THR A 161 -24.19 2.08 3.93
N GLU A 162 -23.34 2.82 3.20
CA GLU A 162 -22.26 2.17 2.44
C GLU A 162 -21.23 1.50 3.36
N TRP A 163 -20.92 2.10 4.51
CA TRP A 163 -20.07 1.48 5.52
C TRP A 163 -20.66 0.17 6.07
N GLU A 164 -21.99 0.09 6.23
CA GLU A 164 -22.66 -1.14 6.67
C GLU A 164 -22.46 -2.27 5.65
N GLU A 165 -22.56 -1.94 4.36
CA GLU A 165 -22.24 -2.87 3.28
C GLU A 165 -20.75 -3.26 3.30
N VAL A 166 -19.85 -2.31 3.52
CA VAL A 166 -18.40 -2.57 3.59
C VAL A 166 -18.07 -3.52 4.73
N LEU A 167 -18.62 -3.32 5.92
CA LEU A 167 -18.36 -4.16 7.09
C LEU A 167 -18.98 -5.55 6.92
N SER A 168 -20.23 -5.65 6.45
CA SER A 168 -20.94 -6.92 6.28
C SER A 168 -20.31 -7.79 5.20
N LYS A 169 -19.99 -7.21 4.03
CA LYS A 169 -19.39 -7.92 2.89
C LYS A 169 -17.86 -7.91 2.91
N ARG A 170 -17.23 -7.34 3.95
CA ARG A 170 -15.77 -7.21 4.11
C ARG A 170 -15.09 -6.57 2.89
N GLN A 171 -15.72 -5.56 2.29
CA GLN A 171 -15.27 -4.90 1.05
C GLN A 171 -14.22 -3.81 1.31
N TRP A 172 -13.13 -4.14 2.02
CA TRP A 172 -12.09 -3.20 2.45
C TRP A 172 -11.45 -2.39 1.31
N ARG A 173 -11.45 -2.94 0.09
CA ARG A 173 -10.95 -2.25 -1.11
C ARG A 173 -11.67 -0.93 -1.39
N LYS A 174 -12.94 -0.79 -1.00
CA LYS A 174 -13.71 0.45 -1.15
C LYS A 174 -13.14 1.61 -0.32
N ILE A 175 -12.50 1.31 0.81
CA ILE A 175 -11.96 2.31 1.75
C ILE A 175 -10.44 2.50 1.65
N LEU A 176 -9.72 1.48 1.17
CA LEU A 176 -8.24 1.50 1.04
C LEU A 176 -7.73 2.04 -0.32
N GLY A 177 -8.63 2.59 -1.14
CA GLY A 177 -8.29 3.20 -2.42
C GLY A 177 -8.01 4.70 -2.36
N ARG A 178 -7.43 5.28 -3.41
CA ARG A 178 -7.21 6.74 -3.57
C ARG A 178 -8.34 7.46 -4.31
N SER A 179 -9.49 6.83 -4.46
CA SER A 179 -10.63 7.48 -5.11
C SER A 179 -11.27 8.52 -4.18
N ARG A 180 -11.86 9.58 -4.74
CA ARG A 180 -12.63 10.57 -3.96
C ARG A 180 -13.65 9.89 -3.04
N ARG A 181 -14.36 8.87 -3.55
CA ARG A 181 -15.33 8.09 -2.76
C ARG A 181 -14.69 7.35 -1.59
N ALA A 182 -13.51 6.75 -1.81
CA ALA A 182 -12.76 6.10 -0.73
C ALA A 182 -12.32 7.10 0.34
N GLN A 183 -11.93 8.31 -0.07
CA GLN A 183 -11.58 9.39 0.84
C GLN A 183 -12.80 9.87 1.65
N GLU A 184 -13.96 10.05 1.01
CA GLU A 184 -15.23 10.37 1.67
C GLU A 184 -15.62 9.30 2.71
N LEU A 185 -15.48 8.02 2.37
CA LEU A 185 -15.70 6.92 3.31
C LEU A 185 -14.73 6.98 4.49
N ARG A 186 -13.44 7.23 4.25
CA ARG A 186 -12.44 7.38 5.34
C ARG A 186 -12.73 8.58 6.25
N GLN A 187 -13.33 9.65 5.74
CA GLN A 187 -13.73 10.81 6.55
C GLN A 187 -14.89 10.50 7.51
N SER A 188 -15.75 9.53 7.18
CA SER A 188 -16.92 9.13 7.99
C SER A 188 -16.77 7.70 8.55
N SER A 189 -15.56 7.33 8.96
CA SER A 189 -15.20 5.96 9.31
C SER A 189 -15.50 5.58 10.75
N PRO A 190 -16.16 4.42 11.00
CA PRO A 190 -16.33 3.86 12.34
C PRO A 190 -15.10 3.09 12.82
N LEU A 191 -14.06 2.89 11.99
CA LEU A 191 -12.95 1.98 12.29
C LEU A 191 -11.81 2.63 13.06
N VAL A 192 -11.48 3.89 12.77
CA VAL A 192 -10.27 4.55 13.32
C VAL A 192 -10.37 4.78 14.84
N THR A 193 -11.59 4.89 15.37
CA THR A 193 -11.85 5.00 16.82
C THR A 193 -11.54 3.71 17.57
N LEU A 194 -11.50 2.57 16.88
CA LEU A 194 -11.19 1.25 17.47
C LEU A 194 -9.69 0.95 17.54
N LEU A 195 -8.87 1.76 16.87
CA LEU A 195 -7.42 1.55 16.85
C LEU A 195 -6.82 1.75 18.26
N PRO A 196 -6.03 0.78 18.77
CA PRO A 196 -5.24 0.97 19.99
C PRO A 196 -4.33 2.19 19.88
N GLU A 197 -4.11 2.87 21.01
CA GLU A 197 -3.33 4.11 21.05
C GLU A 197 -1.89 3.90 20.56
N ASP A 198 -1.27 2.78 20.94
CA ASP A 198 0.10 2.46 20.55
C ASP A 198 0.24 2.21 19.05
N THR A 199 -0.73 1.51 18.45
CA THR A 199 -0.78 1.32 16.99
C THR A 199 -0.93 2.67 16.27
N ARG A 200 -1.79 3.55 16.78
CA ARG A 200 -1.98 4.89 16.21
C ARG A 200 -0.69 5.71 16.30
N LYS A 201 -0.06 5.75 17.47
CA LYS A 201 1.23 6.44 17.68
C LYS A 201 2.32 5.90 16.77
N SER A 202 2.42 4.58 16.62
CA SER A 202 3.37 3.93 15.72
C SER A 202 3.17 4.35 14.26
N VAL A 203 1.94 4.31 13.75
CA VAL A 203 1.63 4.74 12.38
C VAL A 203 1.98 6.22 12.17
N LEU A 204 1.62 7.09 13.11
CA LEU A 204 1.95 8.52 13.03
C LEU A 204 3.46 8.79 13.08
N ALA A 205 4.21 8.04 13.90
CA ALA A 205 5.66 8.13 13.95
C ALA A 205 6.30 7.70 12.62
N GLN A 206 5.80 6.63 11.99
CA GLN A 206 6.27 6.17 10.68
C GLN A 206 6.02 7.20 9.58
N ILE A 207 4.85 7.87 9.58
CA ILE A 207 4.55 8.97 8.65
C ILE A 207 5.49 10.16 8.88
N GLY A 208 5.75 10.49 10.16
CA GLY A 208 6.71 11.53 10.53
C GLY A 208 8.13 11.21 10.04
N ALA A 209 8.56 9.95 10.10
CA ALA A 209 9.83 9.49 9.55
C ALA A 209 9.86 9.58 8.02
N LEU A 210 8.80 9.13 7.34
CA LEU A 210 8.68 9.20 5.89
C LEU A 210 8.73 10.65 5.37
N LYS A 211 8.15 11.61 6.11
CA LYS A 211 8.26 13.04 5.79
C LYS A 211 9.70 13.55 5.83
N LYS A 212 10.53 13.00 6.73
CA LYS A 212 11.96 13.34 6.84
C LYS A 212 12.82 12.60 5.80
N GLY A 213 12.21 11.70 5.02
CA GLY A 213 12.91 10.78 4.13
C GLY A 213 13.37 9.54 4.88
N VAL A 214 12.99 8.37 4.37
CA VAL A 214 13.49 7.08 4.87
C VAL A 214 14.51 6.57 3.88
N VAL A 215 15.73 6.35 4.38
CA VAL A 215 16.81 5.75 3.61
C VAL A 215 16.67 4.24 3.71
N ILE A 216 16.51 3.58 2.56
CA ILE A 216 16.60 2.12 2.45
C ILE A 216 18.03 1.81 2.00
N ARG A 217 18.75 1.05 2.83
CA ARG A 217 20.07 0.50 2.50
C ARG A 217 19.93 -1.01 2.39
N ASP A 218 20.47 -1.59 1.34
CA ASP A 218 20.71 -3.02 1.31
C ASP A 218 21.79 -3.35 2.36
N ALA A 219 21.58 -4.42 3.12
CA ALA A 219 22.47 -4.83 4.18
C ALA A 219 23.87 -5.13 3.62
N VAL A 220 24.79 -4.21 3.81
CA VAL A 220 26.22 -4.51 3.87
C VAL A 220 26.48 -4.73 5.36
N GLU A 221 26.42 -5.98 5.81
CA GLU A 221 27.07 -6.32 7.08
C GLU A 221 28.56 -6.09 6.87
N GLU A 222 29.06 -4.97 7.39
CA GLU A 222 30.48 -4.81 7.66
C GLU A 222 30.84 -5.84 8.73
N ASP A 223 31.42 -6.95 8.27
CA ASP A 223 32.10 -7.90 9.14
C ASP A 223 33.27 -7.15 9.77
N VAL A 224 33.09 -6.75 11.03
CA VAL A 224 34.12 -6.13 11.86
C VAL A 224 35.21 -7.16 12.07
N ARG A 225 36.35 -6.96 11.41
CA ARG A 225 37.61 -7.68 11.70
C ARG A 225 38.18 -7.24 13.05
#